data_AF-A0A1X2H0A2-F1
#
_entry.id   AF-A0A1X2H0A2-F1
#
_cell.length_a   1.000
_cell.length_b   1.000
_cell.length_c   1.000
_cell.angle_alpha   90.00
_cell.angle_beta   90.00
_cell.angle_gamma   90.00
#
_symmetry.space_group_name_H-M   'P 1'
#
loop_
_entity.id
_entity.type
_entity.pdbx_description
1 polymer ?
#
loop_
_entity_poly.entity_id
_entity_poly.type
_entity_poly.pdbx_seq_one_letter_code
_entity_poly.pdbx_strand_id
1 'polypeptide(L)' 'QVLAHQSIVDMVSEVLLDVPLAAYTTGNVEWKDDSRSDVMLVPGAHRHYPPILIEVQQAVNEEFLDRVI' A
#
# COMPACT_ATOMS: atom_id res chain seq x y z
N GLN A 1 -5.36 6.26 10.94
CA GLN A 1 -5.84 5.79 9.63
C GLN A 1 -6.27 4.33 9.77
N VAL A 2 -7.46 3.96 9.28
CA VAL A 2 -7.99 2.57 9.38
C VAL A 2 -7.13 1.59 8.57
N LEU A 3 -6.71 1.99 7.37
CA LEU A 3 -5.91 1.16 6.45
C LEU A 3 -4.50 0.85 6.97
N ALA A 4 -3.98 1.67 7.89
CA ALA A 4 -2.68 1.45 8.53
C ALA A 4 -2.75 0.48 9.72
N HIS A 5 -3.94 0.02 10.11
CA HIS A 5 -4.07 -0.93 11.20
C HIS A 5 -3.56 -2.31 10.77
N GLN A 6 -2.73 -2.96 11.60
CA GLN A 6 -2.03 -4.19 11.22
C GLN A 6 -2.97 -5.30 10.72
N SER A 7 -4.16 -5.44 11.31
CA SER A 7 -5.13 -6.43 10.84
C SER A 7 -5.62 -6.19 9.40
N ILE A 8 -5.67 -4.93 8.96
CA ILE A 8 -6.02 -4.58 7.58
C ILE A 8 -4.82 -4.80 6.65
N VAL A 9 -3.62 -4.42 7.10
CA VAL A 9 -2.36 -4.69 6.37
C VAL A 9 -2.20 -6.18 6.10
N ASP A 10 -2.38 -7.01 7.13
CA ASP A 10 -2.27 -8.46 7.05
C ASP A 10 -3.33 -9.02 6.10
N MET A 11 -4.60 -8.64 6.26
CA MET A 11 -5.69 -9.08 5.40
C MET A 11 -5.44 -8.72 3.93
N VAL A 12 -5.05 -7.48 3.64
CA VAL A 12 -4.83 -7.04 2.26
C VAL A 12 -3.64 -7.77 1.63
N SER A 13 -2.53 -7.87 2.36
CA SER A 13 -1.33 -8.53 1.83
C SER A 13 -1.53 -10.03 1.63
N GLU A 14 -2.21 -10.72 2.55
CA GLU A 14 -2.60 -12.12 2.42
C GLU A 14 -3.50 -12.33 1.18
N VAL A 15 -4.56 -11.52 1.03
CA VAL A 15 -5.51 -11.67 -0.08
C VAL A 15 -4.88 -11.39 -1.45
N LEU A 16 -3.98 -10.40 -1.54
CA LEU A 16 -3.40 -10.00 -2.82
C LEU A 16 -2.23 -10.89 -3.25
N LEU A 17 -1.43 -11.36 -2.29
CA LEU A 17 -0.12 -11.97 -2.57
C LEU A 17 0.11 -13.33 -1.90
N ASP A 18 -0.88 -13.86 -1.17
CA ASP A 18 -0.80 -15.14 -0.43
C ASP A 18 0.42 -15.19 0.52
N VAL A 19 0.64 -14.09 1.25
CA VAL A 19 1.76 -13.96 2.19
C VAL A 19 1.33 -14.21 3.63
N PRO A 20 2.24 -14.68 4.51
CA PRO A 20 1.95 -14.84 5.92
C PRO A 20 1.57 -13.51 6.61
N LEU A 21 0.79 -13.61 7.69
CA LEU A 21 0.52 -12.47 8.57
C LEU A 21 1.82 -11.82 9.07
N ALA A 22 1.79 -10.50 9.27
CA ALA A 22 2.94 -9.68 9.64
C ALA A 22 4.10 -9.69 8.62
N ALA A 23 3.90 -10.19 7.39
CA ALA A 23 4.89 -10.06 6.32
C ALA A 23 5.08 -8.61 5.86
N TYR A 24 4.07 -7.77 6.05
CA TYR A 24 4.03 -6.37 5.65
C TYR A 24 3.85 -5.41 6.83
N THR A 25 4.35 -4.20 6.65
CA THR A 25 4.14 -3.04 7.53
C THR A 25 3.88 -1.79 6.69
N THR A 26 3.48 -0.69 7.33
CA THR A 26 3.29 0.58 6.64
C THR A 26 4.64 1.23 6.31
N GLY A 27 4.80 1.68 5.07
CA GLY A 27 5.94 2.42 4.56
C GLY A 27 5.74 3.93 4.57
N ASN A 28 6.74 4.65 4.04
CA ASN A 28 6.61 6.08 3.78
C ASN A 28 5.60 6.32 2.64
N VAL A 29 4.81 7.38 2.77
CA VAL A 29 3.78 7.76 1.80
C VAL A 29 4.04 9.14 1.17
N GLU A 30 5.07 9.85 1.63
CA GLU A 30 5.48 11.14 1.07
C GLU A 30 6.51 10.90 -0.06
N TRP A 31 6.23 11.44 -1.24
CA TRP A 31 7.05 11.29 -2.43
C TRP A 31 7.94 12.53 -2.67
N LYS A 32 8.89 12.42 -3.60
CA LYS A 32 9.90 13.47 -3.86
C LYS A 32 9.32 14.74 -4.50
N ASP A 33 8.12 14.67 -5.06
CA ASP A 33 7.40 15.75 -5.72
C ASP A 33 6.38 16.43 -4.79
N ASP A 34 6.52 16.24 -3.47
CA ASP A 34 5.60 16.67 -2.42
C ASP A 34 4.17 16.09 -2.56
N SER A 35 3.98 15.09 -3.43
CA SER A 35 2.74 14.31 -3.46
C SER A 35 2.74 13.27 -2.35
N ARG A 36 1.53 12.83 -1.99
CA ARG A 36 1.33 11.90 -0.88
C ARG A 36 0.28 10.86 -1.23
N SER A 37 0.57 9.62 -0.86
CA SER A 37 -0.36 8.50 -0.95
C SER A 37 -1.13 8.26 0.34
N ASP A 38 -2.26 7.56 0.26
CA ASP A 38 -3.04 7.19 1.44
C ASP A 38 -2.29 6.20 2.33
N VAL A 39 -1.89 5.05 1.76
CA VAL A 39 -1.11 4.01 2.46
C VAL A 39 -0.18 3.27 1.51
N MET A 40 1.08 3.09 1.93
CA MET A 40 2.04 2.18 1.31
C MET A 40 2.31 1.02 2.25
N LEU A 41 2.24 -0.21 1.76
CA LEU A 41 2.66 -1.41 2.47
C LEU A 41 4.00 -1.86 1.92
N VAL A 42 4.97 -2.07 2.80
CA VAL A 42 6.31 -2.54 2.45
C VAL A 42 6.56 -3.90 3.11
N PRO A 43 7.17 -4.86 2.39
CA PRO A 43 7.51 -6.13 2.98
C PRO A 43 8.68 -5.93 3.95
N GLY A 44 8.57 -6.52 5.14
CA GLY A 44 9.60 -6.41 6.17
C GLY A 44 10.86 -7.21 5.81
N ALA A 45 10.99 -8.41 6.39
CA ALA A 45 12.11 -9.31 6.09
C ALA A 45 12.03 -9.94 4.69
N HIS A 46 10.86 -9.91 4.07
CA HIS A 46 10.55 -10.61 2.81
C HIS A 46 10.73 -9.72 1.59
N ARG A 47 11.95 -9.22 1.37
CA ARG A 47 12.27 -8.24 0.31
C ARG A 47 12.00 -8.70 -1.13
N HIS A 48 11.66 -9.97 -1.34
CA HIS A 48 11.30 -10.51 -2.65
C HIS A 48 9.85 -10.19 -3.05
N TYR A 49 8.99 -9.80 -2.10
CA TYR A 49 7.63 -9.36 -2.44
C TYR A 49 7.61 -7.89 -2.90
N PRO A 50 6.67 -7.49 -3.78
CA PRO A 50 6.54 -6.09 -4.20
C PRO A 50 5.93 -5.23 -3.09
N PRO A 51 6.19 -3.90 -3.06
CA PRO A 51 5.39 -2.99 -2.26
C PRO A 51 3.95 -2.94 -2.78
N ILE A 52 2.99 -2.65 -1.90
CA ILE A 52 1.59 -2.43 -2.27
C ILE A 52 1.25 -0.97 -1.99
N LEU A 53 0.74 -0.26 -3.00
CA LEU A 53 0.21 1.09 -2.84
C LEU A 53 -1.31 1.04 -2.81
N ILE A 54 -1.93 1.66 -1.81
CA ILE A 54 -3.39 1.71 -1.64
C ILE A 54 -3.82 3.18 -1.61
N GLU A 55 -4.78 3.51 -2.47
CA GLU A 55 -5.35 4.84 -2.61
C GLU A 55 -6.88 4.72 -2.55
N VAL A 56 -7.52 5.53 -1.71
CA VAL A 56 -8.97 5.55 -1.51
C VAL A 56 -9.50 6.89 -2.00
N GLN A 57 -10.20 6.85 -3.12
CA GLN A 57 -10.73 8.04 -3.76
C GLN A 57 -12.25 8.10 -3.60
N GLN A 58 -12.77 9.25 -3.15
CA GLN A 58 -14.21 9.49 -3.10
C GLN A 58 -14.82 9.62 -4.51
N ALA A 59 -14.06 10.21 -5.43
CA ALA A 59 -14.37 10.28 -6.85
C ALA A 59 -13.12 9.82 -7.61
N VAL A 60 -13.31 8.99 -8.64
CA VAL A 60 -12.21 8.45 -9.43
C VAL A 60 -11.42 9.61 -10.03
N ASN A 61 -10.12 9.67 -9.73
CA ASN A 61 -9.20 10.58 -10.37
C ASN A 61 -8.49 9.83 -11.50
N GLU A 62 -9.01 9.97 -12.72
CA GLU A 62 -8.48 9.30 -13.92
C GLU A 62 -7.01 9.67 -14.19
N GLU A 63 -6.63 10.94 -13.99
CA GLU A 63 -5.24 11.39 -14.16
C GLU A 63 -4.28 10.66 -13.22
N PHE A 64 -4.73 10.33 -12.00
CA PHE A 64 -3.94 9.53 -11.07
C PHE A 64 -3.81 8.08 -11.52
N LEU A 65 -4.88 7.46 -12.02
CA LEU A 65 -4.85 6.08 -12.51
C LEU A 65 -3.94 5.92 -13.74
N ASP A 66 -3.88 6.93 -14.60
CA ASP A 66 -2.99 6.94 -15.77
C ASP A 66 -1.49 7.00 -15.41
N ARG A 67 -1.13 7.46 -14.20
CA ARG A 67 0.26 7.47 -13.73
C ARG A 67 0.81 6.09 -13.40
N VAL A 68 -0.04 5.05 -13.40
CA VAL A 68 0.32 3.69 -13.00
C VAL A 68 0.65 2.79 -14.20
N ILE A 69 0.89 3.35 -15.39
CA ILE A 69 1.35 2.64 -16.61
C ILE A 69 2.84 2.87 -16.87
#